data_AF-A0A538IKW4-F1
#
_entry.id   AF-A0A538IKW4-F1
#
_cell.length_a   1.000
_cell.length_b   1.000
_cell.length_c   1.000
_cell.angle_alpha   90.00
_cell.angle_beta   90.00
_cell.angle_gamma   90.00
#
_symmetry.space_group_name_H-M   'P 1'
#
loop_
_entity.id
_entity.type
_entity.pdbx_description
1 polymer ?
#
loop_
_entity_poly.entity_id
_entity_poly.type
_entity_poly.pdbx_seq_one_letter_code
_entity_poly.pdbx_strand_id
1 'polypeptide(L)'
;MIARRRRLTVAASAMLIIGFAVAAWAYFTAVGTGSGDATTTTLASPAPVTASASGTGAAVSWGSVASPSGNAAEVSYTVTRSTDASTWVAAGGTCAGTLGSATTSCTDSPASSGDYYYRVTAAFRSWTSQAQTSGTVHVT
;
A
#
# COMPACT_ATOMS: atom_id res chain seq x y z
N MET A 1 -23.99 -36.35 -79.23
CA MET A 1 -23.70 -36.39 -77.77
C MET A 1 -23.41 -35.00 -77.18
N ILE A 2 -24.23 -34.00 -77.47
CA ILE A 2 -24.04 -32.60 -77.01
C ILE A 2 -24.48 -32.42 -75.54
N ALA A 3 -25.42 -33.25 -75.06
CA ALA A 3 -25.94 -33.22 -73.69
C ALA A 3 -24.92 -33.64 -72.61
N ARG A 4 -23.90 -34.46 -72.94
CA ARG A 4 -22.89 -34.94 -71.98
C ARG A 4 -21.86 -33.86 -71.64
N ARG A 5 -21.51 -33.02 -72.62
CA ARG A 5 -20.60 -31.87 -72.46
C ARG A 5 -21.22 -30.75 -71.62
N ARG A 6 -22.53 -30.52 -71.77
CA ARG A 6 -23.29 -29.50 -71.02
C ARG A 6 -23.46 -29.83 -69.53
N ARG A 7 -23.48 -31.12 -69.16
CA ARG A 7 -23.52 -31.57 -67.75
C ARG A 7 -22.16 -31.43 -67.05
N LEU A 8 -21.07 -31.65 -67.79
CA LEU A 8 -19.70 -31.49 -67.28
C LEU A 8 -19.34 -30.02 -67.01
N THR A 9 -19.78 -29.09 -67.87
CA THR A 9 -19.56 -27.65 -67.63
C THR A 9 -20.35 -27.13 -66.44
N VAL A 10 -21.59 -27.57 -66.22
CA VAL A 10 -22.40 -27.16 -65.06
C VAL A 10 -21.80 -27.68 -63.74
N ALA A 11 -21.32 -28.93 -63.73
CA ALA A 11 -20.63 -29.51 -62.57
C ALA A 11 -19.29 -28.82 -62.28
N ALA A 12 -18.52 -28.48 -63.33
CA ALA A 12 -17.26 -27.74 -63.19
C ALA A 12 -17.49 -26.30 -62.67
N SER A 13 -18.55 -25.62 -63.12
CA SER A 13 -18.91 -24.29 -62.59
C SER A 13 -19.43 -24.33 -61.15
N ALA A 14 -20.13 -25.38 -60.75
CA ALA A 14 -20.59 -25.55 -59.37
C ALA A 14 -19.43 -25.83 -58.39
N MET A 15 -18.40 -26.57 -58.83
CA MET A 15 -17.18 -26.79 -58.03
C MET A 15 -16.31 -25.53 -57.89
N LEU A 16 -16.30 -24.65 -58.90
CA LEU A 16 -15.55 -23.38 -58.85
C LEU A 16 -16.17 -22.34 -57.89
N ILE A 17 -17.48 -22.42 -57.62
CA ILE A 17 -18.17 -21.48 -56.72
C ILE A 17 -18.01 -21.87 -55.23
N ILE A 18 -17.69 -23.13 -54.92
CA ILE A 18 -17.58 -23.62 -53.53
C ILE A 18 -16.17 -23.41 -52.93
N GLY A 19 -15.19 -22.93 -53.72
CA GLY A 19 -13.80 -22.77 -53.29
C GLY A 19 -13.47 -21.53 -52.43
N PHE A 20 -14.39 -20.57 -52.29
CA PHE A 20 -14.14 -19.31 -51.56
C PHE A 20 -14.70 -19.32 -50.12
N ALA A 21 -14.56 -20.43 -49.41
CA ALA A 21 -14.85 -20.47 -47.98
C ALA A 21 -13.72 -19.76 -47.21
N VAL A 22 -14.02 -18.50 -46.90
CA VAL A 22 -13.29 -17.53 -46.07
C VAL A 22 -12.61 -18.20 -44.86
N ALA A 23 -11.28 -18.27 -44.86
CA ALA A 23 -10.52 -18.39 -43.62
C ALA A 23 -10.13 -16.97 -43.17
N ALA A 24 -11.07 -16.30 -42.50
CA ALA A 24 -10.71 -15.18 -41.63
C ALA A 24 -9.87 -15.80 -40.51
N TRP A 25 -8.55 -15.69 -40.61
CA TRP A 25 -7.68 -16.12 -39.53
C TRP A 25 -7.94 -15.18 -38.36
N ALA A 26 -8.78 -15.63 -37.44
CA ALA A 26 -8.92 -15.04 -36.13
C ALA A 26 -7.53 -15.02 -35.51
N TYR A 27 -6.97 -13.84 -35.29
CA TYR A 27 -5.81 -13.68 -34.43
C TYR A 27 -6.26 -14.16 -33.04
N PHE A 28 -5.79 -15.34 -32.63
CA PHE A 28 -5.89 -15.71 -31.23
C PHE A 28 -5.04 -14.71 -30.45
N THR A 29 -5.71 -13.82 -29.71
CA THR A 29 -5.05 -13.06 -28.66
C THR A 29 -4.45 -14.07 -27.69
N ALA A 30 -3.12 -14.16 -27.62
CA ALA A 30 -2.48 -14.95 -26.58
C ALA A 30 -2.93 -14.38 -25.23
N VAL A 31 -3.75 -15.13 -24.51
CA VAL A 31 -4.07 -14.81 -23.13
C VAL A 31 -2.85 -15.20 -22.32
N GLY A 32 -2.00 -14.22 -22.01
CA GLY A 32 -0.93 -14.42 -21.04
C GLY A 32 -1.56 -14.65 -19.67
N THR A 33 -1.65 -15.89 -19.23
CA THR A 33 -1.99 -16.20 -17.84
C THR A 33 -0.78 -15.92 -16.97
N GLY A 34 -0.63 -14.66 -16.56
CA GLY A 34 0.27 -14.30 -15.47
C GLY A 34 -0.36 -14.74 -14.16
N SER A 35 0.13 -15.83 -13.57
CA SER A 35 -0.13 -16.14 -12.17
C SER A 35 0.71 -15.20 -11.31
N GLY A 36 0.07 -14.17 -10.77
CA GLY A 36 0.66 -13.32 -9.74
C GLY A 36 0.19 -13.78 -8.37
N ASP A 37 1.08 -14.33 -7.55
CA ASP A 37 0.81 -14.53 -6.12
C ASP A 37 0.89 -13.16 -5.44
N ALA A 38 -0.28 -12.57 -5.16
CA ALA A 38 -0.36 -11.38 -4.31
C ALA A 38 -0.45 -11.82 -2.85
N THR A 39 0.68 -11.87 -2.15
CA THR A 39 0.67 -11.96 -0.70
C THR A 39 0.26 -10.59 -0.13
N THR A 40 -0.92 -10.50 0.48
CA THR A 40 -1.32 -9.32 1.24
C THR A 40 -0.67 -9.38 2.62
N THR A 41 0.58 -8.90 2.70
CA THR A 41 1.20 -8.64 4.00
C THR A 41 0.52 -7.43 4.65
N THR A 42 0.29 -7.47 5.96
CA THR A 42 -0.27 -6.34 6.72
C THR A 42 0.86 -5.52 7.34
N LEU A 43 0.68 -4.20 7.45
CA LEU A 43 1.61 -3.34 8.18
C LEU A 43 1.27 -3.40 9.68
N ALA A 44 2.18 -3.93 10.49
CA ALA A 44 2.00 -3.98 11.94
C ALA A 44 1.95 -2.57 12.56
N SER A 45 1.25 -2.42 13.69
CA SER A 45 1.23 -1.18 14.46
C SER A 45 2.49 -1.07 15.32
N PRO A 46 3.08 0.13 15.49
CA PRO A 46 4.11 0.36 16.49
C PRO A 46 3.56 0.06 17.89
N ALA A 47 4.18 -0.86 18.64
CA ALA A 47 3.76 -1.18 20.00
C ALA A 47 4.92 -1.78 20.81
N PRO A 48 5.02 -1.49 22.12
CA PRO A 48 4.22 -0.52 22.87
C PRO A 48 4.60 0.93 22.52
N VAL A 49 3.75 1.91 22.83
CA VAL A 49 4.10 3.34 22.83
C VAL A 49 4.15 3.85 24.26
N THR A 50 5.26 4.45 24.64
CA THR A 50 5.49 4.97 25.99
C THR A 50 5.92 6.43 25.92
N ALA A 51 5.48 7.22 26.89
CA ALA A 51 5.88 8.61 27.04
C ALA A 51 6.28 8.88 28.49
N SER A 52 7.31 9.70 28.69
CA SER A 52 7.80 10.13 30.00
C SER A 52 8.27 11.58 29.96
N ALA A 53 8.22 12.27 31.10
CA ALA A 53 8.66 13.65 31.18
C ALA A 53 10.17 13.73 30.91
N SER A 54 10.60 14.75 30.16
CA SER A 54 12.00 14.98 29.80
C SER A 54 12.28 16.48 29.76
N GLY A 55 12.78 17.03 30.87
CA GLY A 55 12.94 18.48 31.02
C GLY A 55 11.59 19.19 30.88
N THR A 56 11.52 20.18 29.99
CA THR A 56 10.29 20.91 29.63
C THR A 56 9.50 20.24 28.50
N GLY A 57 9.77 18.96 28.23
CA GLY A 57 9.17 18.21 27.13
C GLY A 57 8.82 16.77 27.52
N ALA A 58 8.55 15.95 26.51
CA ALA A 58 8.24 14.53 26.71
C ALA A 58 9.11 13.64 25.82
N ALA A 59 9.78 12.66 26.42
CA ALA A 59 10.44 11.59 25.68
C ALA A 59 9.39 10.53 25.29
N VAL A 60 9.26 10.27 24.01
CA VAL A 60 8.32 9.30 23.42
C VAL A 60 9.12 8.18 22.78
N SER A 61 8.75 6.92 23.03
CA SER A 61 9.38 5.75 22.42
C SER A 61 8.35 4.72 21.98
N TRP A 62 8.67 3.96 20.94
CA TRP A 62 7.78 2.94 20.37
C TRP A 62 8.53 1.71 19.85
N GLY A 63 7.82 0.60 19.73
CA GLY A 63 8.32 -0.60 19.06
C GLY A 63 8.47 -0.41 17.54
N SER A 64 9.55 -0.94 16.97
CA SER A 64 9.79 -0.91 15.52
C SER A 64 8.80 -1.78 14.74
N VAL A 65 8.41 -1.32 13.57
CA VAL A 65 7.57 -2.06 12.62
C VAL A 65 8.43 -2.63 11.50
N ALA A 66 8.32 -3.94 11.26
CA ALA A 66 8.98 -4.59 10.14
C ALA A 66 8.32 -4.17 8.81
N SER A 67 9.16 -3.89 7.80
CA SER A 67 8.67 -3.55 6.46
C SER A 67 8.05 -4.76 5.78
N PRO A 68 6.81 -4.67 5.25
CA PRO A 68 6.20 -5.74 4.48
C PRO A 68 7.00 -6.16 3.24
N SER A 69 7.86 -5.28 2.71
CA SER A 69 8.75 -5.55 1.57
C SER A 69 10.12 -6.12 1.96
N GLY A 70 10.43 -6.22 3.26
CA GLY A 70 11.76 -6.54 3.76
C GLY A 70 12.75 -5.36 3.74
N ASN A 71 12.45 -4.27 3.03
CA ASN A 71 13.26 -3.05 3.04
C ASN A 71 12.80 -2.11 4.15
N ALA A 72 13.56 -2.07 5.25
CA ALA A 72 13.24 -1.23 6.40
C ALA A 72 13.16 0.27 6.05
N ALA A 73 13.92 0.77 5.06
CA ALA A 73 13.94 2.19 4.72
C ALA A 73 12.59 2.71 4.15
N GLU A 74 11.69 1.81 3.74
CA GLU A 74 10.36 2.16 3.25
C GLU A 74 9.33 2.40 4.36
N VAL A 75 9.68 2.08 5.61
CA VAL A 75 8.84 2.40 6.78
C VAL A 75 9.25 3.77 7.32
N SER A 76 8.25 4.57 7.67
CA SER A 76 8.45 5.84 8.36
C SER A 76 7.47 5.98 9.50
N TYR A 77 7.76 6.86 10.45
CA TYR A 77 6.88 7.15 11.57
C TYR A 77 6.49 8.62 11.62
N THR A 78 5.28 8.88 12.08
CA THR A 78 4.84 10.21 12.48
C THR A 78 4.31 10.16 13.89
N VAL A 79 4.60 11.20 14.68
CA VAL A 79 4.16 11.29 16.06
C VAL A 79 3.17 12.43 16.20
N THR A 80 2.03 12.12 16.79
CA THR A 80 1.00 13.11 17.13
C THR A 80 0.79 13.15 18.63
N ARG A 81 0.39 14.33 19.11
CA ARG A 81 0.11 14.64 20.51
C ARG A 81 -1.33 15.07 20.67
N SER A 82 -1.91 14.80 21.82
CA SER A 82 -3.24 15.24 22.22
C SER A 82 -3.26 15.62 23.69
N THR A 83 -4.11 16.58 24.08
CA THR A 83 -4.36 16.96 25.49
C THR A 83 -5.61 16.30 26.06
N ASP A 84 -6.46 15.72 25.20
CA ASP A 84 -7.78 15.18 25.54
C ASP A 84 -7.99 13.74 25.03
N ALA A 85 -6.94 13.15 24.44
CA ALA A 85 -6.95 11.88 23.71
C ALA A 85 -7.95 11.79 22.53
N SER A 86 -8.55 12.92 22.13
CA SER A 86 -9.60 12.99 21.11
C SER A 86 -9.14 13.79 19.88
N THR A 87 -8.51 14.94 20.11
CA THR A 87 -7.99 15.84 19.08
C THR A 87 -6.49 15.72 19.01
N TRP A 88 -5.96 15.39 17.84
CA TRP A 88 -4.54 15.09 17.63
C TRP A 88 -3.89 16.15 16.75
N VAL A 89 -2.74 16.65 17.21
CA VAL A 89 -1.88 17.59 16.48
C VAL A 89 -0.50 16.99 16.29
N ALA A 90 0.27 17.49 15.33
CA ALA A 90 1.66 17.05 15.16
C ALA A 90 2.50 17.36 16.42
N ALA A 91 3.34 16.41 16.84
CA ALA A 91 4.34 16.66 17.86
C ALA A 91 5.46 17.57 17.32
N GLY A 92 6.12 18.29 18.23
CA GLY A 92 7.25 19.17 17.96
C GLY A 92 8.59 18.55 18.32
N GLY A 93 9.62 19.39 18.49
CA GLY A 93 10.96 18.94 18.88
C GLY A 93 11.57 17.97 17.85
N THR A 94 12.21 16.90 18.32
CA THR A 94 12.75 15.84 17.44
C THR A 94 11.69 14.84 17.00
N CYS A 95 10.44 14.99 17.47
CA CYS A 95 9.29 14.21 17.01
C CYS A 95 8.61 14.84 15.78
N ALA A 96 9.05 16.02 15.33
CA ALA A 96 8.43 16.75 14.24
C ALA A 96 8.65 16.08 12.87
N GLY A 97 7.61 16.08 12.05
CA GLY A 97 7.67 15.61 10.67
C GLY A 97 7.65 14.09 10.52
N THR A 98 8.29 13.60 9.46
CA THR A 98 8.40 12.18 9.14
C THR A 98 9.75 11.64 9.61
N LEU A 99 9.70 10.66 10.49
CA LEU A 99 10.87 10.01 11.08
C LEU A 99 11.23 8.75 10.29
N GLY A 100 12.52 8.47 10.15
CA GLY A 100 13.00 7.27 9.47
C GLY A 100 12.72 6.00 10.26
N SER A 101 12.79 4.84 9.59
CA SER A 101 12.52 3.54 10.20
C SER A 101 13.43 3.13 11.36
N ALA A 102 14.65 3.67 11.41
CA ALA A 102 15.59 3.44 12.52
C ALA A 102 15.22 4.26 13.77
N THR A 103 14.35 5.27 13.64
CA THR A 103 13.93 6.12 14.75
C THR A 103 12.78 5.45 15.49
N THR A 104 13.05 5.03 16.72
CA THR A 104 12.07 4.43 17.65
C THR A 104 11.87 5.26 18.92
N SER A 105 12.46 6.46 18.96
CA SER A 105 12.27 7.42 20.04
C SER A 105 12.49 8.85 19.55
N CYS A 106 11.86 9.79 20.23
CA CYS A 106 12.02 11.22 20.00
C CYS A 106 11.63 12.01 21.26
N THR A 107 11.94 13.30 21.26
CA THR A 107 11.58 14.23 22.34
C THR A 107 10.67 15.31 21.76
N ASP A 108 9.46 15.37 22.28
CA ASP A 108 8.49 16.40 21.98
C ASP A 108 8.72 17.63 22.87
N SER A 109 8.43 18.81 22.32
CA SER A 109 8.61 20.11 22.98
C SER A 109 7.33 20.94 22.85
N PRO A 110 6.29 20.64 23.66
CA PRO A 110 5.07 21.44 23.69
C PRO A 110 5.37 22.88 24.16
N ALA A 111 4.60 23.84 23.65
CA ALA A 111 4.75 25.25 24.04
C ALA A 111 4.19 25.57 25.43
N SER A 112 3.36 24.68 25.99
CA SER A 112 2.69 24.85 27.27
C SER A 112 2.85 23.62 28.16
N SER A 113 2.91 23.83 29.47
CA SER A 113 2.79 22.78 30.47
C SER A 113 1.40 22.13 30.41
N GLY A 114 1.32 20.84 30.71
CA GLY A 114 0.05 20.11 30.74
C GLY A 114 0.21 18.62 30.58
N ASP A 115 -0.94 17.94 30.56
CA ASP A 115 -1.03 16.51 30.34
C ASP A 115 -1.14 16.22 28.84
N TYR A 116 -0.32 15.26 28.39
CA TYR A 116 -0.24 14.90 26.98
C TYR A 116 -0.33 13.38 26.78
N TYR A 117 -0.96 13.03 25.67
CA TYR A 117 -1.05 11.68 25.11
C TYR A 117 -0.34 11.66 23.76
N TYR A 118 0.25 10.52 23.41
CA TYR A 118 0.97 10.36 22.16
C TYR A 118 0.45 9.18 21.35
N ARG A 119 0.46 9.33 20.03
CA ARG A 119 0.24 8.25 19.07
C ARG A 119 1.35 8.28 18.04
N VAL A 120 1.78 7.09 17.66
CA VAL A 120 2.75 6.89 16.59
C VAL A 120 2.03 6.20 15.44
N THR A 121 2.18 6.71 14.23
CA THR A 121 1.65 6.09 13.03
C THR A 121 2.81 5.65 12.16
N ALA A 122 2.89 4.35 11.87
CA ALA A 122 3.78 3.82 10.85
C ALA A 122 3.16 4.03 9.47
N ALA A 123 3.97 4.42 8.49
CA ALA A 123 3.58 4.51 7.09
C ALA A 123 4.53 3.67 6.23
N PHE A 124 3.97 2.94 5.28
CA PHE A 124 4.66 2.17 4.26
C PHE A 124 3.88 2.33 2.94
N ARG A 125 4.46 3.06 1.97
CA ARG A 125 3.79 3.39 0.70
C ARG A 125 2.42 4.01 0.93
N SER A 126 1.34 3.36 0.49
CA SER A 126 -0.05 3.81 0.67
C SER A 126 -0.72 3.26 1.94
N TRP A 127 -0.01 2.46 2.73
CA TRP A 127 -0.54 1.88 3.96
C TRP A 127 -0.06 2.65 5.18
N THR A 128 -0.96 2.82 6.14
CA THR A 128 -0.65 3.40 7.44
C THR A 128 -1.18 2.50 8.54
N SER A 129 -0.44 2.37 9.63
CA SER A 129 -0.83 1.60 10.79
C SER A 129 -0.58 2.41 12.05
N GLN A 130 -1.65 2.70 12.78
CA GLN A 130 -1.60 3.51 14.00
C GLN A 130 -1.39 2.62 15.23
N ALA A 131 -0.54 3.10 16.12
CA ALA A 131 -0.26 2.49 17.42
C ALA A 131 -1.39 2.70 18.43
N GLN A 132 -1.30 1.98 19.55
CA GLN A 132 -2.03 2.32 20.76
C GLN A 132 -1.61 3.72 21.26
N THR A 133 -2.56 4.46 21.83
CA THR A 133 -2.28 5.70 22.57
C THR A 133 -1.39 5.40 23.78
N SER A 134 -0.38 6.23 24.02
CA SER A 134 0.44 6.16 25.23
C SER A 134 -0.38 6.40 26.50
N GLY A 135 0.21 6.08 27.67
CA GLY A 135 -0.25 6.66 28.92
C GLY A 135 -0.10 8.19 28.93
N THR A 136 -0.76 8.84 29.89
CA THR A 136 -0.62 10.29 30.12
C THR A 136 0.78 10.62 30.64
N VAL A 137 1.37 11.69 30.12
CA VAL A 137 2.58 12.31 30.69
C VAL A 137 2.32 13.77 31.01
N HIS A 138 2.74 14.18 32.21
CA HIS A 138 2.70 15.57 32.64
C HIS A 138 4.01 16.27 32.26
N VAL A 139 3.90 17.39 31.53
CA VAL A 139 5.04 18.25 31.17
C VAL A 139 4.90 19.58 31.90
N THR A 140 5.99 20.05 32.50
CA THR A 140 6.07 21.29 33.30
C THR A 140 6.91 22.35 32.61
#